data_AF-A0A2M6W9A8-F1
#
_entry.id   AF-A0A2M6W9A8-F1
#
_cell.length_a   1.000
_cell.length_b   1.000
_cell.length_c   1.000
_cell.angle_alpha   90.00
_cell.angle_beta   90.00
_cell.angle_gamma   90.00
#
_symmetry.space_group_name_H-M   'P 1'
#
loop_
_entity.id
_entity.type
_entity.pdbx_description
1 polymer ?
#
loop_
_entity_poly.entity_id
_entity_poly.type
_entity_poly.pdbx_seq_one_letter_code
_entity_poly.pdbx_strand_id
1 'polypeptide(L)'
;MKQVQKKISLHIQTEKNIFRFFLGFLVVTILLYMTFINLSIVAAAQKDQLEVSLSTVGSHVATLEAQYFSKIESITLKGGSSLGLSFAQEDPVFVTRNPDVLQVLTLRSF
;
A
#
# COMPACT_ATOMS: atom_id res chain seq x y z
N MET A 1 10.25 51.20 -55.88
CA MET A 1 9.07 50.89 -55.03
C MET A 1 8.83 49.40 -54.76
N LYS A 2 8.96 48.48 -55.74
CA LYS A 2 8.70 47.03 -55.53
C LYS A 2 9.56 46.36 -54.44
N GLN A 3 10.81 46.80 -54.23
CA GLN A 3 11.69 46.20 -53.20
C GLN A 3 11.30 46.56 -51.76
N VAL A 4 10.70 47.74 -51.54
CA VAL A 4 10.29 48.18 -50.20
C VAL A 4 9.06 47.39 -49.74
N GLN A 5 8.09 47.16 -50.63
CA GLN A 5 6.91 46.36 -50.29
C GLN A 5 7.24 44.89 -49.99
N LYS A 6 8.22 44.31 -50.68
CA LYS A 6 8.66 42.93 -50.41
C LYS A 6 9.27 42.77 -49.01
N LYS A 7 10.08 43.74 -48.55
CA LYS A 7 10.65 43.74 -47.19
C LYS A 7 9.57 43.83 -46.11
N ILE A 8 8.56 44.68 -46.30
CA ILE A 8 7.45 44.84 -45.34
C ILE A 8 6.63 43.55 -45.22
N SER A 9 6.33 42.89 -46.35
CA SER A 9 5.58 41.62 -46.34
C SER A 9 6.31 40.48 -45.63
N LEU A 10 7.65 40.43 -45.77
CA LEU A 10 8.50 39.43 -45.11
C LEU A 10 8.52 39.64 -43.59
N HIS A 11 8.54 40.89 -43.13
CA HIS A 11 8.55 41.20 -41.71
C HIS A 11 7.25 40.76 -41.02
N ILE A 12 6.09 41.10 -41.61
CA ILE A 12 4.77 40.72 -41.10
C ILE A 12 4.59 39.19 -41.07
N GLN A 13 5.09 38.49 -42.09
CA GLN A 13 5.04 37.02 -42.13
C GLN A 13 5.84 36.38 -40.98
N THR A 14 7.00 36.98 -40.65
CA THR A 14 7.90 36.46 -39.61
C THR A 14 7.29 36.67 -38.22
N GLU A 15 6.74 37.85 -37.95
CA GLU A 15 6.05 38.15 -36.69
C GLU A 15 4.85 37.23 -36.45
N LYS A 16 4.07 36.95 -37.49
CA LYS A 16 2.91 36.05 -37.41
C LYS A 16 3.30 34.61 -37.05
N ASN A 17 4.43 34.13 -37.58
CA ASN A 17 4.93 32.79 -37.26
C ASN A 17 5.48 32.73 -35.83
N ILE A 18 6.19 33.76 -35.37
CA ILE A 18 6.67 33.87 -33.99
C ILE A 18 5.49 33.87 -33.01
N PHE A 19 4.45 34.65 -33.30
CA PHE A 19 3.24 34.69 -32.46
C PHE A 19 2.55 33.32 -32.37
N ARG A 20 2.42 32.60 -33.50
CA ARG A 20 1.86 31.24 -33.52
C ARG A 20 2.70 30.26 -32.70
N PHE A 21 4.02 30.39 -32.74
CA PHE A 21 4.92 29.58 -31.92
C PHE A 21 4.70 29.82 -30.42
N PHE A 22 4.64 31.09 -30.00
CA PHE A 22 4.36 31.43 -28.60
C PHE A 22 2.98 30.93 -28.15
N LEU A 23 1.97 31.04 -29.00
CA LEU A 23 0.64 30.51 -28.71
C LEU A 23 0.67 28.99 -28.52
N GLY A 24 1.35 28.27 -29.41
CA GLY A 24 1.53 26.82 -29.29
C GLY A 24 2.29 26.43 -28.04
N PHE A 25 3.39 27.12 -27.75
CA PHE A 25 4.19 26.92 -26.54
C PHE A 25 3.38 27.14 -25.25
N LEU A 26 2.55 28.18 -25.22
CA LEU A 26 1.68 28.47 -24.09
C LEU A 26 0.67 27.35 -23.85
N VAL A 27 0.03 26.85 -24.92
CA VAL A 27 -0.91 25.72 -24.82
C VAL A 27 -0.21 24.45 -24.30
N VAL A 28 0.97 24.12 -24.84
CA VAL A 28 1.75 22.96 -24.38
C VAL A 28 2.13 23.10 -22.90
N THR A 29 2.52 24.30 -22.47
CA THR A 29 2.87 24.57 -21.07
C THR A 29 1.67 24.38 -20.15
N ILE A 30 0.48 24.84 -20.54
CA ILE A 30 -0.75 24.64 -19.77
C ILE A 30 -1.09 23.15 -19.66
N LEU A 31 -0.96 22.40 -20.75
CA LEU A 31 -1.22 20.96 -20.73
C LEU A 31 -0.24 20.22 -19.81
N LEU A 32 1.06 20.53 -19.91
CA LEU A 32 2.08 19.98 -19.02
C LEU A 32 1.76 20.29 -17.55
N TYR A 33 1.41 21.54 -17.25
CA TYR A 33 1.05 21.95 -15.90
C TYR A 33 -0.15 21.18 -15.34
N MET A 34 -1.20 21.02 -16.15
CA MET A 34 -2.38 20.21 -15.77
C MET A 34 -2.02 18.75 -15.50
N THR A 35 -1.20 18.13 -16.36
CA THR A 35 -0.76 16.74 -16.14
C THR A 35 0.08 16.59 -14.88
N PHE A 36 0.96 17.56 -14.59
CA PHE A 36 1.80 17.57 -13.41
C PHE A 36 0.99 17.69 -12.11
N ILE A 37 -0.02 18.57 -12.08
CA ILE A 37 -0.94 18.69 -10.94
C ILE A 37 -1.68 17.37 -10.71
N ASN A 38 -2.26 16.78 -11.76
CA ASN A 38 -2.98 15.52 -11.63
C ASN A 38 -2.10 14.41 -11.07
N LEU A 39 -0.87 14.27 -11.56
CA LEU A 39 0.08 13.29 -11.03
C LEU A 39 0.39 13.53 -9.55
N SER A 40 0.58 14.79 -9.16
CA SER A 40 0.89 15.17 -7.78
C SER A 40 -0.25 14.84 -6.83
N ILE A 41 -1.49 15.11 -7.24
CA ILE A 41 -2.69 14.79 -6.46
C ILE A 41 -2.84 13.27 -6.29
N VAL A 42 -2.69 12.51 -7.38
CA VAL A 42 -2.79 11.05 -7.33
C VAL A 42 -1.70 10.45 -6.44
N ALA A 43 -0.47 10.93 -6.55
CA ALA A 43 0.64 10.47 -5.70
C ALA A 43 0.39 10.77 -4.22
N ALA A 44 -0.12 11.97 -3.89
CA ALA A 44 -0.49 12.33 -2.53
C ALA A 44 -1.64 11.45 -1.99
N ALA A 45 -2.69 11.26 -2.78
CA ALA A 45 -3.84 10.43 -2.40
C ALA A 45 -3.44 8.95 -2.18
N GLN A 46 -2.55 8.40 -3.01
CA GLN A 46 -2.03 7.05 -2.82
C GLN A 46 -1.23 6.91 -1.53
N LYS A 47 -0.41 7.91 -1.20
CA LYS A 47 0.36 7.93 0.05
C LYS A 47 -0.58 7.97 1.26
N ASP A 48 -1.58 8.85 1.25
CA ASP A 48 -2.54 8.98 2.34
C ASP A 48 -3.35 7.69 2.53
N GLN A 49 -3.80 7.07 1.43
CA GLN A 49 -4.50 5.78 1.49
C GLN A 49 -3.62 4.67 2.06
N LEU A 50 -2.33 4.65 1.72
CA LEU A 50 -1.38 3.69 2.26
C LEU A 50 -1.16 3.89 3.77
N GLU A 51 -1.06 5.15 4.21
CA GLU A 51 -0.91 5.50 5.62
C GLU A 51 -2.14 5.09 6.46
N VAL A 52 -3.35 5.35 5.96
CA VAL A 52 -4.60 4.91 6.60
C VAL A 52 -4.68 3.38 6.68
N SER A 53 -4.28 2.68 5.61
CA SER A 53 -4.27 1.22 5.56
C SER A 53 -3.27 0.65 6.57
N LEU A 54 -2.08 1.24 6.65
CA LEU A 54 -1.03 0.83 7.59
C LEU A 54 -1.44 1.06 9.05
N SER A 55 -2.09 2.19 9.33
CA SER A 55 -2.65 2.49 10.66
C SER A 55 -3.72 1.47 11.07
N THR A 56 -4.60 1.09 10.15
CA THR A 56 -5.66 0.10 10.39
C THR A 56 -5.06 -1.29 10.67
N VAL A 57 -4.07 -1.70 9.89
CA VAL A 57 -3.34 -2.97 10.12
C VAL A 57 -2.64 -2.94 11.48
N GLY A 58 -1.95 -1.84 11.82
CA GLY A 58 -1.32 -1.68 13.13
C GLY A 58 -2.31 -1.78 14.30
N SER A 59 -3.49 -1.19 14.16
CA SER A 59 -4.56 -1.29 15.17
C SER A 59 -5.07 -2.72 15.34
N HIS A 60 -5.23 -3.47 14.24
CA HIS A 60 -5.59 -4.89 14.30
C HIS A 60 -4.51 -5.73 14.98
N VAL A 61 -3.23 -5.48 14.68
CA VAL A 61 -2.11 -6.17 15.34
C VAL A 61 -2.11 -5.90 16.84
N ALA A 62 -2.24 -4.64 17.26
CA ALA A 62 -2.31 -4.29 18.68
C ALA A 62 -3.50 -4.95 19.40
N THR A 63 -4.65 -5.04 18.71
CA THR A 63 -5.83 -5.73 19.25
C THR A 63 -5.58 -7.23 19.41
N LEU A 64 -4.94 -7.86 18.43
CA LEU A 64 -4.57 -9.28 18.49
C LEU A 64 -3.54 -9.56 19.59
N GLU A 65 -2.55 -8.68 19.76
CA GLU A 65 -1.58 -8.77 20.87
C GLU A 65 -2.27 -8.67 22.22
N ALA A 66 -3.17 -7.68 22.40
CA ALA A 66 -3.94 -7.54 23.63
C ALA A 66 -4.81 -8.78 23.91
N GLN A 67 -5.46 -9.33 22.88
CA GLN A 67 -6.24 -10.58 23.01
C GLN A 67 -5.35 -11.78 23.32
N TYR A 68 -4.15 -11.87 22.74
CA TYR A 68 -3.20 -12.93 23.00
C TYR A 68 -2.71 -12.90 24.46
N PHE A 69 -2.30 -11.73 24.95
CA PHE A 69 -1.89 -11.56 26.35
C PHE A 69 -3.05 -11.87 27.31
N SER A 70 -4.25 -11.36 27.03
CA SER A 70 -5.45 -11.68 27.82
C SER A 70 -5.76 -13.18 27.84
N LYS A 71 -5.60 -13.89 26.71
CA LYS A 71 -5.79 -15.34 26.65
C LYS A 71 -4.72 -16.10 27.41
N ILE A 72 -3.45 -15.71 27.33
CA ILE A 72 -2.39 -16.33 28.11
C ILE A 72 -2.65 -16.17 29.61
N GLU A 73 -3.05 -14.98 30.05
CA GLU A 73 -3.40 -14.73 31.45
C GLU A 73 -4.64 -15.55 31.89
N SER A 74 -5.57 -15.84 30.97
CA SER A 74 -6.70 -16.72 31.25
C SER A 74 -6.32 -18.20 31.37
N ILE A 75 -5.24 -18.64 30.72
CA ILE A 75 -4.68 -19.98 30.83
C ILE A 75 -3.74 -20.00 32.05
N THR A 76 -4.32 -19.82 33.23
CA THR A 76 -3.65 -20.08 34.50
C THR A 76 -4.04 -21.46 35.02
N LEU A 77 -3.20 -22.03 35.89
CA LEU A 77 -3.46 -23.31 36.57
C LEU A 77 -4.85 -23.38 37.23
N LYS A 78 -5.35 -22.22 37.70
CA LYS A 78 -6.70 -22.07 38.27
C LYS A 78 -7.81 -22.14 37.21
N GLY A 79 -7.61 -21.55 36.04
CA GLY A 79 -8.54 -21.62 34.90
C GLY A 79 -8.61 -23.02 34.29
N GLY A 80 -7.46 -23.69 34.12
CA GLY A 80 -7.41 -25.08 33.64
C GLY A 80 -8.14 -26.06 34.56
N SER A 81 -8.00 -25.89 35.88
CA SER A 81 -8.72 -26.69 36.87
C SER A 81 -10.25 -26.51 36.77
N SER A 82 -10.73 -25.29 36.43
CA SER A 82 -12.16 -25.01 36.24
C SER A 82 -12.74 -25.53 34.92
N LEU A 83 -11.88 -25.80 33.94
CA LEU A 83 -12.23 -26.41 32.64
C LEU A 83 -12.14 -27.95 32.68
N GLY A 84 -11.92 -28.55 33.86
CA GLY A 84 -11.79 -29.99 34.03
C GLY A 84 -10.46 -30.56 33.53
N LEU A 85 -9.46 -29.72 33.25
CA LEU A 85 -8.14 -30.15 32.83
C LEU A 85 -7.36 -30.59 34.09
N SER A 86 -7.19 -31.91 34.24
CA SER A 86 -6.27 -32.48 35.22
C SER A 86 -4.84 -32.34 34.72
N PHE A 87 -3.89 -32.16 35.64
CA PHE A 87 -2.47 -32.32 35.33
C PHE A 87 -2.27 -33.69 34.67
N ALA A 88 -1.60 -33.71 33.51
CA ALA A 88 -1.21 -34.93 32.84
C ALA A 88 -0.31 -35.71 33.80
N GLN A 89 -0.86 -36.76 34.39
CA GLN A 89 -0.15 -37.64 35.28
C GLN A 89 0.68 -38.55 34.37
N GLU A 90 1.98 -38.25 34.32
CA GLU A 90 3.06 -38.92 33.60
C GLU A 90 3.13 -38.64 32.08
N ASP A 91 4.24 -37.97 31.71
CA ASP A 91 4.73 -37.61 30.36
C ASP A 91 3.80 -36.80 29.44
N PRO A 92 3.88 -35.45 29.47
CA PRO A 92 3.18 -34.63 28.48
C PRO A 92 3.77 -34.85 27.08
N VAL A 93 3.01 -35.54 26.21
CA VAL A 93 3.30 -35.60 24.78
C VAL A 93 2.97 -34.23 24.17
N PHE A 94 3.98 -33.40 23.98
CA PHE A 94 3.82 -32.11 23.30
C PHE A 94 3.53 -32.33 21.82
N VAL A 95 2.26 -32.21 21.43
CA VAL A 95 1.87 -32.21 20.01
C VAL A 95 2.27 -30.86 19.41
N THR A 96 3.51 -30.76 18.95
CA THR A 96 3.93 -29.61 18.14
C THR A 96 3.29 -29.77 16.77
N ARG A 97 2.50 -28.79 16.35
CA ARG A 97 1.95 -28.73 14.98
C ARG A 97 3.13 -28.50 14.02
N ASN A 98 3.77 -29.57 13.59
CA ASN A 98 4.76 -29.54 12.54
C ASN A 98 4.00 -29.27 11.22
N PRO A 99 4.24 -28.14 10.52
CA PRO A 99 3.46 -27.79 9.33
C PRO A 99 3.60 -28.78 8.16
N ASP A 100 4.59 -29.69 8.19
CA ASP A 100 4.88 -30.60 7.07
C ASP A 100 4.51 -32.08 7.29
N VAL A 101 3.99 -32.49 8.44
CA VAL A 101 3.77 -33.92 8.74
C VAL A 101 2.30 -34.30 8.67
N LEU A 102 1.76 -34.21 7.46
CA LEU A 102 0.58 -34.96 7.01
C LEU A 102 1.05 -36.36 6.53
N GLN A 103 1.78 -37.08 7.38
CA GLN A 103 2.17 -38.46 7.09
C GLN A 103 1.76 -39.37 8.24
N VAL A 104 0.61 -40.01 8.02
CA VAL A 104 0.34 -41.43 8.26
C VAL A 104 1.35 -42.08 9.22
N LEU A 105 1.09 -41.97 10.52
CA LEU A 105 1.60 -42.94 11.48
C LEU A 105 0.43 -43.85 11.90
N THR A 106 0.10 -44.79 11.02
CA THR A 106 -0.40 -46.09 11.46
C THR A 106 0.72 -46.74 12.27
N LEU A 107 0.60 -46.75 13.60
CA LEU A 107 1.41 -47.62 14.44
C LEU A 107 0.50 -48.70 15.03
N ARG A 108 0.54 -49.83 14.34
CA ARG A 108 0.07 -51.15 14.78
C ARG A 108 0.74 -51.57 16.09
N SER A 109 -0.01 -52.42 16.80
CA SER A 109 0.38 -53.51 17.73
C SER A 109 0.99 -53.09 19.07
N PHE A 110 0.60 -53.64 20.22
CA PHE A 110 0.01 -54.96 20.53
C PHE A 110 -1.20 -54.87 21.45
#